data_AF-A0A7V9R2F2-F1
#
_entry.id   AF-A0A7V9R2F2-F1
#
_cell.length_a   1.000
_cell.length_b   1.000
_cell.length_c   1.000
_cell.angle_alpha   90.00
_cell.angle_beta   90.00
_cell.angle_gamma   90.00
#
_symmetry.space_group_name_H-M   'P 1'
#
loop_
_entity.id
_entity.type
_entity.pdbx_description
1 polymer ?
#
loop_
_entity_poly.entity_id
_entity_poly.type
_entity_poly.pdbx_seq_one_letter_code
_entity_poly.pdbx_strand_id
1 'polypeptide(L)'
;MATSEDPWRALSEYADVVSRSTSVGALVERTLVTALKVLSASSASASQFEVERGRVKILHNTGDLADWEHPWPDDTYYMLSEYAQLMTLIGGPSRSWRGSVDDPETAGPDRELLSRVNKQHAASFRVSLADNAWGDIYVTRGRGDKPFSEDDLLVGEVLAGLMSAGLSRLELLADLANLAYTDPLTGLGNRRAADEWLERRLSLQDEFVPIAAVLCDINGLKGINDSLGHTAGDDLLRLVAGYLTTAVEDLDDVLVARLGGDEFLLLMSDVERHDIVAVEKRLADLDLPHNTGLAVGAASTRHRPHSNESTKTAARSLLRLADAAQYRHKQTRRVSHEMLLIAPLQAQLPAEAAHVVDDGLRALDEAPGQSMLFRLQAVCNAVAHTYDVASWWVSCTTKNGKLLDVLSCVVRPDARGDLSGIEFTSGTEFDVSDFPATRQALEGGSYYASLTEGDESERAFLARMGYVATLAAGEPAVDETSWLVELFADTQTSSSLFAAEPSLRALVHIAVQGAAG
;
A
#
# COMPACT_ATOMS: atom_id res chain seq x y z
N MET A 1 21.17 -56.22 -27.80
CA MET A 1 20.94 -55.24 -28.88
C MET A 1 19.76 -54.38 -28.45
N ALA A 2 20.02 -53.33 -27.66
CA ALA A 2 19.03 -52.29 -27.41
C ALA A 2 18.95 -51.46 -28.69
N THR A 3 17.76 -51.34 -29.27
CA THR A 3 17.49 -50.47 -30.41
C THR A 3 17.87 -49.05 -30.02
N SER A 4 18.86 -48.45 -30.68
CA SER A 4 19.17 -47.03 -30.46
C SER A 4 17.93 -46.23 -30.84
N GLU A 5 17.31 -45.60 -29.85
CA GLU A 5 16.22 -44.67 -30.06
C GLU A 5 16.71 -43.56 -31.01
N ASP A 6 15.90 -43.21 -32.00
CA ASP A 6 16.24 -42.13 -32.93
C ASP A 6 16.40 -40.82 -32.12
N PRO A 7 17.61 -40.22 -32.04
CA PRO A 7 17.85 -39.04 -31.23
C PRO A 7 16.93 -37.88 -31.61
N TRP A 8 16.50 -37.80 -32.87
CA TRP A 8 15.58 -36.77 -33.33
C TRP A 8 14.16 -36.93 -32.76
N ARG A 9 13.72 -38.16 -32.55
CA ARG A 9 12.43 -38.43 -31.89
C ARG A 9 12.46 -38.00 -30.44
N ALA A 10 13.51 -38.36 -29.71
CA ALA A 10 13.66 -37.97 -28.30
C ALA A 10 13.81 -36.45 -28.15
N LEU A 11 14.51 -35.76 -29.06
CA LEU A 11 14.55 -34.29 -29.08
C LEU A 11 13.19 -33.66 -29.39
N SER A 12 12.41 -34.26 -30.29
CA SER A 12 11.03 -33.80 -30.57
C SER A 12 10.12 -33.95 -29.36
N GLU A 13 10.17 -35.09 -28.67
CA GLU A 13 9.42 -35.31 -27.42
C GLU A 13 9.88 -34.35 -26.31
N TYR A 14 11.18 -34.05 -26.25
CA TYR A 14 11.71 -33.08 -25.30
C TYR A 14 11.24 -31.64 -25.60
N ALA A 15 11.10 -31.23 -26.85
CA ALA A 15 10.57 -29.90 -27.21
C ALA A 15 9.15 -29.68 -26.65
N ASP A 16 8.30 -30.72 -26.64
CA ASP A 16 6.99 -30.66 -26.00
C ASP A 16 7.10 -30.49 -24.48
N VAL A 17 8.07 -31.14 -23.83
CA VAL A 17 8.34 -30.98 -22.40
C VAL A 17 8.77 -29.54 -22.09
N VAL A 18 9.69 -28.98 -22.88
CA VAL A 18 10.15 -27.58 -22.76
C VAL A 18 8.98 -26.61 -22.79
N SER A 19 7.98 -26.85 -23.64
CA SER A 19 6.79 -25.99 -23.75
C SER A 19 5.88 -26.02 -22.51
N ARG A 20 5.94 -27.11 -21.72
CA ARG A 20 5.05 -27.35 -20.56
C ARG A 20 5.73 -27.17 -19.20
N SER A 21 7.05 -27.09 -19.15
CA SER A 21 7.77 -26.89 -17.88
C SER A 21 7.31 -25.63 -17.15
N THR A 22 7.16 -25.72 -15.84
CA THR A 22 6.72 -24.61 -14.98
C THR A 22 7.81 -24.11 -14.03
N SER A 23 8.96 -24.79 -13.99
CA SER A 23 10.10 -24.40 -13.15
C SER A 23 11.43 -24.72 -13.83
N VAL A 24 12.47 -23.98 -13.46
CA VAL A 24 13.85 -24.18 -13.94
C VAL A 24 14.36 -25.56 -13.55
N GLY A 25 14.12 -26.01 -12.31
CA GLY A 25 14.55 -27.32 -11.83
C GLY A 25 13.97 -28.47 -12.66
N ALA A 26 12.65 -28.44 -12.93
CA ALA A 26 12.00 -29.47 -13.75
C ALA A 26 12.52 -29.46 -15.20
N LEU A 27 12.80 -28.27 -15.76
CA LEU A 27 13.41 -28.14 -17.08
C LEU A 27 14.82 -28.75 -17.11
N VAL A 28 15.67 -28.39 -16.13
CA VAL A 28 17.04 -28.90 -15.99
C VAL A 28 17.04 -30.42 -15.90
N GLU A 29 16.28 -31.00 -14.98
CA GLU A 29 16.20 -32.45 -14.77
C GLU A 29 15.81 -33.18 -16.07
N ARG A 30 14.75 -32.70 -16.75
CA ARG A 30 14.28 -33.27 -18.02
C ARG A 30 15.29 -33.12 -19.15
N THR A 31 16.05 -32.02 -19.16
CA THR A 31 17.14 -31.82 -20.12
C THR A 31 18.19 -32.89 -19.94
N LEU A 32 18.66 -33.11 -18.71
CA LEU A 32 19.74 -34.05 -18.45
C LEU A 32 19.32 -35.51 -18.70
N VAL A 33 18.08 -35.88 -18.35
CA VAL A 33 17.54 -37.21 -18.68
C VAL A 33 17.49 -37.43 -20.20
N THR A 34 17.12 -36.40 -20.97
CA THR A 34 17.16 -36.45 -22.43
C THR A 34 18.61 -36.56 -22.94
N ALA A 35 19.54 -35.81 -22.36
CA ALA A 35 20.96 -35.83 -22.72
C ALA A 35 21.56 -37.24 -22.59
N LEU A 36 21.27 -37.94 -21.48
CA LEU A 36 21.72 -39.33 -21.27
C LEU A 36 21.29 -40.25 -22.42
N LYS A 37 20.06 -40.09 -22.92
CA LYS A 37 19.52 -40.92 -24.00
C LYS A 37 20.11 -40.55 -25.36
N VAL A 38 19.98 -39.29 -25.77
CA VAL A 38 20.29 -38.86 -27.14
C VAL A 38 21.79 -38.81 -27.42
N LEU A 39 22.60 -38.63 -26.38
CA LEU A 39 24.06 -38.64 -26.48
C LEU A 39 24.67 -39.97 -25.98
N SER A 40 23.86 -40.98 -25.65
CA SER A 40 24.35 -42.23 -25.06
C SER A 40 25.37 -41.97 -23.94
N ALA A 41 25.08 -41.00 -23.07
CA ALA A 41 25.99 -40.56 -22.02
C ALA A 41 25.79 -41.41 -20.75
N SER A 42 26.87 -41.63 -20.02
CA SER A 42 26.85 -42.35 -18.74
C SER A 42 26.37 -41.46 -17.61
N SER A 43 26.81 -40.19 -17.57
CA SER A 43 26.31 -39.19 -16.64
C SER A 43 26.15 -37.83 -17.32
N ALA A 44 25.32 -36.97 -16.73
CA ALA A 44 25.05 -35.63 -17.20
C ALA A 44 24.88 -34.67 -16.01
N SER A 45 25.37 -33.45 -16.18
CA SER A 45 25.32 -32.38 -15.20
C SER A 45 24.88 -31.08 -15.89
N ALA A 46 24.06 -30.28 -15.20
CA ALA A 46 23.74 -28.92 -15.60
C ALA A 46 24.42 -27.96 -14.63
N SER A 47 25.03 -26.91 -15.17
CA SER A 47 25.68 -25.88 -14.36
C SER A 47 25.23 -24.48 -14.75
N GLN A 48 25.39 -23.53 -13.83
CA GLN A 48 25.17 -22.11 -14.04
C GLN A 48 26.47 -21.34 -13.83
N PHE A 49 26.80 -20.46 -14.76
CA PHE A 49 27.98 -19.60 -14.66
C PHE A 49 27.68 -18.36 -13.82
N GLU A 50 28.44 -18.16 -12.75
CA GLU A 50 28.46 -16.94 -11.96
C GLU A 50 29.72 -16.13 -12.32
N VAL A 51 29.73 -15.58 -13.55
CA VAL A 51 30.92 -14.95 -14.16
C VAL A 51 31.51 -13.85 -13.29
N GLU A 52 30.67 -13.00 -12.67
CA GLU A 52 31.10 -11.93 -11.76
C GLU A 52 31.82 -12.45 -10.51
N ARG A 53 31.48 -13.67 -10.08
CA ARG A 53 32.08 -14.34 -8.92
C ARG A 53 33.20 -15.30 -9.33
N GLY A 54 33.51 -15.41 -10.63
CA GLY A 54 34.56 -16.28 -11.17
C GLY A 54 34.31 -17.77 -10.95
N ARG A 55 33.07 -18.20 -10.73
CA ARG A 55 32.73 -19.58 -10.37
C ARG A 55 31.58 -20.16 -11.21
N VAL A 56 31.51 -21.48 -11.26
CA VAL A 56 30.40 -22.23 -11.85
C VAL A 56 29.71 -23.05 -10.76
N LYS A 57 28.39 -22.97 -10.68
CA LYS A 57 27.56 -23.71 -9.72
C LYS A 57 26.92 -24.91 -10.41
N ILE A 58 27.02 -26.09 -9.81
CA ILE A 58 26.29 -27.26 -10.30
C ILE A 58 24.85 -27.18 -9.82
N LEU A 59 23.90 -27.31 -10.75
CA LEU A 59 22.46 -27.27 -10.46
C LEU A 59 21.89 -28.66 -10.25
N HIS A 60 22.29 -29.61 -11.09
CA HIS A 60 21.78 -30.97 -11.06
C HIS A 60 22.76 -31.94 -11.68
N ASN A 61 22.86 -33.15 -11.10
CA ASN A 61 23.61 -34.29 -11.64
C ASN A 61 22.68 -35.49 -11.82
N THR A 62 22.87 -36.28 -12.88
CA THR A 62 22.10 -37.50 -13.11
C THR A 62 22.90 -38.57 -13.88
N GLY A 63 22.44 -39.81 -13.82
CA GLY A 63 23.07 -40.97 -14.45
C GLY A 63 23.98 -41.75 -13.50
N ASP A 64 25.07 -42.29 -14.03
CA ASP A 64 26.08 -43.06 -13.30
C ASP A 64 27.03 -42.12 -12.57
N LEU A 65 26.61 -41.69 -11.37
CA LEU A 65 27.31 -40.75 -10.49
C LEU A 65 28.32 -41.47 -9.58
N ALA A 66 29.43 -40.82 -9.25
CA ALA A 66 30.37 -41.30 -8.24
C ALA A 66 29.77 -41.22 -6.82
N ASP A 67 30.32 -41.98 -5.87
CA ASP A 67 29.79 -42.09 -4.49
C ASP A 67 29.65 -40.75 -3.74
N TRP A 68 30.40 -39.73 -4.16
CA TRP A 68 30.41 -38.38 -3.57
C TRP A 68 29.59 -37.37 -4.38
N GLU A 69 29.08 -37.74 -5.55
CA GLU A 69 28.24 -36.89 -6.37
C GLU A 69 26.78 -37.01 -5.93
N HIS A 70 26.15 -35.86 -5.66
CA HIS A 70 24.74 -35.79 -5.29
C HIS A 70 23.90 -35.27 -6.46
N PRO A 71 22.66 -35.79 -6.65
CA PRO A 71 21.78 -35.31 -7.71
C PRO A 71 21.43 -33.82 -7.60
N TRP A 72 21.20 -33.32 -6.39
CA TRP A 72 20.94 -31.91 -6.11
C TRP A 72 21.96 -31.41 -5.09
N PRO A 73 23.13 -30.93 -5.56
CA PRO A 73 24.17 -30.45 -4.66
C PRO A 73 23.80 -29.05 -4.13
N ASP A 74 23.85 -28.87 -2.80
CA ASP A 74 23.51 -27.58 -2.19
C ASP A 74 24.56 -26.49 -2.52
N ASP A 75 25.86 -26.85 -2.48
CA ASP A 75 26.99 -25.91 -2.58
C ASP A 75 28.21 -26.46 -3.35
N THR A 76 27.98 -27.14 -4.47
CA THR A 76 29.10 -27.57 -5.34
C THR A 76 29.45 -26.49 -6.35
N TYR A 77 30.62 -25.88 -6.19
CA TYR A 77 31.16 -24.86 -7.08
C TYR A 77 32.55 -25.24 -7.59
N TYR A 78 32.86 -24.81 -8.82
CA TYR A 78 34.20 -24.88 -9.39
C TYR A 78 34.67 -23.49 -9.82
N MET A 79 35.97 -23.25 -9.85
CA MET A 79 36.54 -21.96 -10.26
C MET A 79 36.67 -21.91 -11.78
N LEU A 80 36.09 -20.91 -12.44
CA LEU A 80 36.14 -20.78 -13.90
C LEU A 80 37.58 -20.72 -14.44
N SER A 81 38.51 -20.15 -13.65
CA SER A 81 39.93 -20.04 -14.03
C SER A 81 40.67 -21.38 -14.10
N GLU A 82 40.16 -22.44 -13.48
CA GLU A 82 40.76 -23.77 -13.50
C GLU A 82 40.39 -24.55 -14.78
N TYR A 83 39.32 -24.14 -15.46
CA TYR A 83 38.70 -24.89 -16.55
C TYR A 83 38.69 -24.06 -17.85
N ALA A 84 39.78 -24.20 -18.63
CA ALA A 84 40.01 -23.42 -19.85
C ALA A 84 38.91 -23.60 -20.92
N GLN A 85 38.28 -24.76 -20.97
CA GLN A 85 37.14 -25.04 -21.83
C GLN A 85 35.92 -24.20 -21.46
N LEU A 86 35.65 -23.96 -20.17
CA LEU A 86 34.55 -23.11 -19.75
C LEU A 86 34.77 -21.66 -20.18
N MET A 87 36.01 -21.17 -20.12
CA MET A 87 36.35 -19.84 -20.64
C MET A 87 36.10 -19.73 -22.15
N THR A 88 36.38 -20.81 -22.90
CA THR A 88 36.07 -20.90 -24.33
C THR A 88 34.56 -20.95 -24.58
N LEU A 89 33.81 -21.63 -23.72
CA LEU A 89 32.35 -21.71 -23.75
C LEU A 89 31.65 -20.47 -23.19
N ILE A 90 32.33 -19.52 -22.56
CA ILE A 90 31.72 -18.27 -22.10
C ILE A 90 31.95 -17.16 -23.12
N GLY A 91 33.21 -16.96 -23.53
CA GLY A 91 33.61 -15.83 -24.38
C GLY A 91 33.95 -16.18 -25.83
N GLY A 92 34.07 -17.47 -26.17
CA GLY A 92 34.48 -17.90 -27.51
C GLY A 92 33.31 -18.06 -28.49
N PRO A 93 33.61 -18.25 -29.79
CA PRO A 93 32.60 -18.53 -30.82
C PRO A 93 32.03 -19.96 -30.74
N SER A 94 32.72 -20.87 -30.05
CA SER A 94 32.34 -22.28 -29.93
C SER A 94 31.17 -22.49 -28.97
N ARG A 95 30.16 -23.24 -29.39
CA ARG A 95 28.98 -23.60 -28.59
C ARG A 95 29.11 -24.94 -27.87
N SER A 96 30.10 -25.72 -28.24
CA SER A 96 30.40 -27.00 -27.62
C SER A 96 31.90 -27.21 -27.46
N TRP A 97 32.24 -28.14 -26.58
CA TRP A 97 33.60 -28.63 -26.36
C TRP A 97 33.56 -30.13 -26.12
N ARG A 98 34.63 -30.84 -26.46
CA ARG A 98 34.84 -32.25 -26.07
C ARG A 98 36.26 -32.47 -25.58
N GLY A 99 36.42 -33.46 -24.72
CA GLY A 99 37.72 -33.88 -24.22
C GLY A 99 37.75 -35.35 -23.82
N SER A 100 38.94 -35.88 -23.63
CA SER A 100 39.17 -37.25 -23.18
C SER A 100 40.42 -37.37 -22.33
N VAL A 101 40.44 -38.35 -21.43
CA VAL A 101 41.64 -38.70 -20.65
C VAL A 101 42.81 -39.08 -21.55
N ASP A 102 42.55 -39.70 -22.70
CA ASP A 102 43.59 -40.13 -23.65
C ASP A 102 43.98 -39.05 -24.67
N ASP A 103 43.25 -37.93 -24.71
CA ASP A 103 43.51 -36.85 -25.66
C ASP A 103 44.53 -35.85 -25.06
N PRO A 104 45.74 -35.71 -25.66
CA PRO A 104 46.80 -34.82 -25.19
C PRO A 104 46.45 -33.32 -25.26
N GLU A 105 45.36 -32.93 -25.95
CA GLU A 105 44.89 -31.53 -26.00
C GLU A 105 43.90 -31.18 -24.87
N THR A 106 43.27 -32.17 -24.25
CA THR A 106 42.37 -31.96 -23.11
C THR A 106 43.13 -31.39 -21.90
N ALA A 107 42.66 -30.30 -21.30
CA ALA A 107 43.39 -29.64 -20.20
C ALA A 107 43.54 -30.57 -18.97
N GLY A 108 44.61 -30.35 -18.19
CA GLY A 108 44.93 -31.18 -17.01
C GLY A 108 43.78 -31.32 -16.00
N PRO A 109 43.14 -30.21 -15.57
CA PRO A 109 42.00 -30.26 -14.65
C PRO A 109 40.80 -31.07 -15.16
N ASP A 110 40.53 -31.05 -16.47
CA ASP A 110 39.47 -31.85 -17.08
C ASP A 110 39.78 -33.35 -17.06
N ARG A 111 41.03 -33.72 -17.38
CA ARG A 111 41.46 -35.12 -17.30
C ARG A 111 41.44 -35.64 -15.87
N GLU A 112 41.82 -34.80 -14.91
CA GLU A 112 41.77 -35.14 -13.49
C GLU A 112 40.32 -35.34 -13.02
N LEU A 113 39.41 -34.44 -13.38
CA LEU A 113 37.98 -34.57 -13.08
C LEU A 113 37.42 -35.87 -13.66
N LEU A 114 37.63 -36.13 -14.96
CA LEU A 114 37.20 -37.37 -15.62
C LEU A 114 37.73 -38.62 -14.90
N SER A 115 39.00 -38.61 -14.50
CA SER A 115 39.62 -39.72 -13.77
C SER A 115 38.97 -39.92 -12.40
N ARG A 116 38.67 -38.83 -11.67
CA ARG A 116 38.03 -38.86 -10.36
C ARG A 116 36.60 -39.38 -10.39
N VAL A 117 35.84 -39.10 -11.46
CA VAL A 117 34.48 -39.61 -11.65
C VAL A 117 34.43 -40.94 -12.43
N ASN A 118 35.59 -41.56 -12.66
CA ASN A 118 35.72 -42.83 -13.38
C ASN A 118 35.11 -42.82 -14.81
N LYS A 119 35.30 -41.72 -15.54
CA LYS A 119 34.85 -41.51 -16.93
C LYS A 119 36.04 -41.33 -17.86
N GLN A 120 35.83 -41.50 -19.16
CA GLN A 120 36.91 -41.45 -20.17
C GLN A 120 36.76 -40.30 -21.16
N HIS A 121 35.51 -39.93 -21.49
CA HIS A 121 35.21 -38.88 -22.45
C HIS A 121 34.20 -37.90 -21.86
N ALA A 122 34.33 -36.63 -22.22
CA ALA A 122 33.36 -35.59 -21.88
C ALA A 122 33.01 -34.73 -23.09
N ALA A 123 31.81 -34.17 -23.06
CA ALA A 123 31.41 -33.06 -23.90
C ALA A 123 30.66 -32.04 -23.04
N SER A 124 30.75 -30.78 -23.43
CA SER A 124 30.02 -29.68 -22.79
C SER A 124 29.34 -28.83 -23.86
N PHE A 125 28.12 -28.37 -23.55
CA PHE A 125 27.27 -27.60 -24.46
C PHE A 125 26.81 -26.31 -23.78
N ARG A 126 27.10 -25.17 -24.39
CA ARG A 126 26.73 -23.85 -23.88
C ARG A 126 25.21 -23.68 -23.89
N VAL A 127 24.64 -23.37 -22.73
CA VAL A 127 23.27 -22.86 -22.57
C VAL A 127 23.34 -21.34 -22.53
N SER A 128 22.55 -20.67 -23.36
CA SER A 128 22.61 -19.21 -23.52
C SER A 128 21.28 -18.56 -23.13
N LEU A 129 21.34 -17.34 -22.60
CA LEU A 129 20.18 -16.54 -22.20
C LEU A 129 20.46 -15.08 -22.54
N ALA A 130 19.55 -14.45 -23.30
CA ALA A 130 19.71 -13.06 -23.81
C ALA A 130 21.13 -12.78 -24.37
N ASP A 131 21.62 -13.67 -25.24
CA ASP A 131 22.94 -13.66 -25.89
C ASP A 131 24.18 -13.91 -25.01
N ASN A 132 24.00 -14.07 -23.69
CA ASN A 132 25.08 -14.42 -22.76
C ASN A 132 25.13 -15.93 -22.48
N ALA A 133 26.33 -16.45 -22.22
CA ALA A 133 26.49 -17.81 -21.71
C ALA A 133 25.97 -17.89 -20.27
N TRP A 134 24.83 -18.56 -20.08
CA TRP A 134 24.19 -18.73 -18.78
C TRP A 134 24.78 -19.91 -18.00
N GLY A 135 25.18 -20.96 -18.71
CA GLY A 135 25.66 -22.20 -18.11
C GLY A 135 26.03 -23.24 -19.16
N ASP A 136 26.18 -24.49 -18.74
CA ASP A 136 26.42 -25.60 -19.65
C ASP A 136 25.65 -26.88 -19.27
N ILE A 137 25.53 -27.76 -20.27
CA ILE A 137 25.21 -29.17 -20.09
C ILE A 137 26.51 -29.95 -20.29
N TYR A 138 27.02 -30.53 -19.21
CA TYR A 138 28.22 -31.36 -19.22
C TYR A 138 27.81 -32.83 -19.23
N VAL A 139 28.32 -33.62 -20.16
CA VAL A 139 28.02 -35.06 -20.28
C VAL A 139 29.30 -35.87 -20.34
N THR A 140 29.23 -37.09 -19.83
CA THR A 140 30.37 -38.00 -19.84
C THR A 140 30.04 -39.37 -20.42
N ARG A 141 31.04 -40.07 -20.92
CA ARG A 141 30.98 -41.50 -21.29
C ARG A 141 32.06 -42.28 -20.53
N GLY A 142 31.74 -43.53 -20.21
CA GLY A 142 32.57 -44.42 -19.41
C GLY A 142 33.73 -45.03 -20.18
N ARG A 143 34.49 -45.90 -19.51
CA ARG A 143 35.60 -46.61 -20.15
C ARG A 143 35.11 -47.62 -21.17
N GLY A 144 35.68 -47.57 -22.38
CA GLY A 144 35.34 -48.47 -23.49
C GLY A 144 34.19 -47.99 -24.37
N ASP A 145 33.56 -46.87 -24.02
CA ASP A 145 32.64 -46.16 -24.90
C ASP A 145 33.40 -45.42 -26.02
N LYS A 146 32.69 -45.01 -27.06
CA LYS A 146 33.29 -44.20 -28.13
C LYS A 146 33.38 -42.72 -27.71
N PRO A 147 34.46 -42.00 -28.10
CA PRO A 147 34.52 -40.55 -27.96
C PRO A 147 33.31 -39.85 -28.59
N PHE A 148 32.97 -38.66 -28.10
CA PHE A 148 31.90 -37.85 -28.70
C PHE A 148 32.30 -37.40 -30.11
N SER A 149 31.50 -37.82 -31.09
CA SER A 149 31.63 -37.47 -32.51
C SER A 149 31.13 -36.05 -32.81
N GLU A 150 31.37 -35.55 -34.02
CA GLU A 150 30.77 -34.27 -34.46
C GLU A 150 29.24 -34.33 -34.45
N ASP A 151 28.65 -35.47 -34.84
CA ASP A 151 27.19 -35.65 -34.81
C ASP A 151 26.65 -35.59 -33.37
N ASP A 152 27.38 -36.16 -32.40
CA ASP A 152 27.02 -36.04 -30.99
C ASP A 152 27.06 -34.56 -30.54
N LEU A 153 28.04 -33.79 -31.02
CA LEU A 153 28.16 -32.38 -30.67
C LEU A 153 26.97 -31.57 -31.21
N LEU A 154 26.58 -31.81 -32.46
CA LEU A 154 25.42 -31.16 -33.07
C LEU A 154 24.12 -31.48 -32.31
N VAL A 155 23.91 -32.74 -31.92
CA VAL A 155 22.75 -33.16 -31.13
C VAL A 155 22.74 -32.47 -29.75
N GLY A 156 23.89 -32.40 -29.09
CA GLY A 156 24.02 -31.72 -27.79
C GLY A 156 23.81 -30.22 -27.87
N GLU A 157 24.27 -29.57 -28.94
CA GLU A 157 24.01 -28.14 -29.20
C GLU A 157 22.53 -27.86 -29.43
N VAL A 158 21.81 -28.73 -30.16
CA VAL A 158 20.35 -28.62 -30.31
C VAL A 158 19.65 -28.77 -28.97
N LEU A 159 20.06 -29.73 -28.15
CA LEU A 159 19.50 -29.94 -26.81
C LEU A 159 19.72 -28.72 -25.90
N ALA A 160 20.93 -28.16 -25.89
CA ALA A 160 21.25 -26.94 -25.15
C ALA A 160 20.46 -25.72 -25.67
N GLY A 161 20.23 -25.64 -26.98
CA GLY A 161 19.36 -24.63 -27.59
C GLY A 161 17.90 -24.75 -27.15
N LEU A 162 17.36 -25.97 -27.05
CA LEU A 162 16.01 -26.23 -26.55
C LEU A 162 15.89 -25.88 -25.05
N MET A 163 16.90 -26.20 -24.23
CA MET A 163 16.94 -25.76 -22.84
C MET A 163 17.00 -24.22 -22.73
N SER A 164 17.82 -23.57 -23.56
CA SER A 164 17.93 -22.10 -23.62
C SER A 164 16.58 -21.44 -23.94
N ALA A 165 15.83 -22.00 -24.90
CA ALA A 165 14.49 -21.53 -25.23
C ALA A 165 13.50 -21.73 -24.07
N GLY A 166 13.61 -22.85 -23.35
CA GLY A 166 12.82 -23.11 -22.14
C GLY A 166 13.10 -22.12 -21.01
N LEU A 167 14.38 -21.82 -20.74
CA LEU A 167 14.80 -20.84 -19.75
C LEU A 167 14.29 -19.44 -20.11
N SER A 168 14.46 -19.02 -21.36
CA SER A 168 13.98 -17.72 -21.85
C SER A 168 12.47 -17.58 -21.69
N ARG A 169 11.71 -18.65 -21.93
CA ARG A 169 10.26 -18.68 -21.70
C ARG A 169 9.92 -18.57 -20.22
N LEU A 170 10.64 -19.28 -19.35
CA LEU A 170 10.41 -19.23 -17.91
C LEU A 170 10.73 -17.84 -17.34
N GLU A 171 11.81 -17.19 -17.78
CA GLU A 171 12.09 -15.79 -17.45
C GLU A 171 10.99 -14.87 -17.94
N LEU A 172 10.58 -14.97 -19.21
CA LEU A 172 9.52 -14.14 -19.75
C LEU A 172 8.21 -14.34 -18.98
N LEU A 173 7.87 -15.58 -18.60
CA LEU A 173 6.69 -15.85 -17.79
C LEU A 173 6.82 -15.28 -16.38
N ALA A 174 8.00 -15.34 -15.77
CA ALA A 174 8.27 -14.73 -14.48
C ALA A 174 8.16 -13.20 -14.57
N ASP A 175 8.71 -12.57 -15.61
CA ASP A 175 8.62 -11.14 -15.86
C ASP A 175 7.18 -10.69 -16.13
N LEU A 176 6.43 -11.45 -16.95
CA LEU A 176 5.02 -11.19 -17.18
C LEU A 176 4.20 -11.35 -15.91
N ALA A 177 4.51 -12.36 -15.07
CA ALA A 177 3.88 -12.51 -13.78
C ALA A 177 4.22 -11.34 -12.85
N ASN A 178 5.48 -10.90 -12.80
CA ASN A 178 5.89 -9.73 -12.04
C ASN A 178 5.13 -8.48 -12.52
N LEU A 179 5.09 -8.22 -13.83
CA LEU A 179 4.33 -7.09 -14.38
C LEU A 179 2.82 -7.19 -14.12
N ALA A 180 2.27 -8.41 -14.11
CA ALA A 180 0.85 -8.63 -13.89
C ALA A 180 0.45 -8.53 -12.41
N TYR A 181 1.34 -8.88 -11.48
CA TYR A 181 1.01 -9.12 -10.07
C TYR A 181 1.81 -8.28 -9.06
N THR A 182 2.80 -7.52 -9.49
CA THR A 182 3.57 -6.62 -8.61
C THR A 182 3.28 -5.15 -8.91
N ASP A 183 3.43 -4.30 -7.90
CA ASP A 183 3.46 -2.85 -8.05
C ASP A 183 4.90 -2.41 -8.35
N PRO A 184 5.17 -1.77 -9.50
CA PRO A 184 6.54 -1.48 -9.93
C PRO A 184 7.24 -0.42 -9.08
N LEU A 185 6.51 0.38 -8.31
CA LEU A 185 7.10 1.41 -7.45
C LEU A 185 7.61 0.83 -6.14
N THR A 186 6.82 -0.06 -5.53
CA THR A 186 7.05 -0.56 -4.16
C THR A 186 7.60 -1.99 -4.13
N GLY A 187 7.48 -2.75 -5.22
CA GLY A 187 7.86 -4.16 -5.29
C GLY A 187 6.88 -5.11 -4.58
N LEU A 188 5.81 -4.58 -3.98
CA LEU A 188 4.75 -5.36 -3.31
C LEU A 188 3.84 -6.04 -4.33
N GLY A 189 2.94 -6.91 -3.86
CA GLY A 189 1.82 -7.36 -4.66
C GLY A 189 0.97 -6.18 -5.14
N ASN A 190 0.34 -6.29 -6.30
CA ASN A 190 -0.65 -5.31 -6.74
C ASN A 190 -2.08 -5.82 -6.43
N ARG A 191 -3.10 -5.04 -6.79
CA ARG A 191 -4.50 -5.43 -6.59
C ARG A 191 -4.85 -6.80 -7.18
N ARG A 192 -4.27 -7.20 -8.33
CA ARG A 192 -4.53 -8.52 -8.92
C ARG A 192 -3.95 -9.64 -8.06
N ALA A 193 -2.78 -9.43 -7.45
CA ALA A 193 -2.19 -10.41 -6.53
C ALA A 193 -3.06 -10.58 -5.28
N ALA A 194 -3.59 -9.48 -4.75
CA ALA A 194 -4.50 -9.51 -3.62
C ALA A 194 -5.80 -10.27 -3.92
N ASP A 195 -6.42 -9.98 -5.08
CA ASP A 195 -7.64 -10.65 -5.53
C ASP A 195 -7.42 -12.16 -5.71
N GLU A 196 -6.31 -12.55 -6.34
CA GLU A 196 -5.99 -13.97 -6.57
C GLU A 196 -5.62 -14.70 -5.27
N TRP A 197 -4.89 -14.06 -4.37
CA TRP A 197 -4.58 -14.64 -3.05
C TRP A 197 -5.88 -14.92 -2.27
N LEU A 198 -6.80 -13.95 -2.23
CA LEU A 198 -8.11 -14.11 -1.58
C LEU A 198 -8.92 -15.22 -2.24
N GLU A 199 -9.00 -15.26 -3.57
CA GLU A 199 -9.75 -16.30 -4.30
C GLU A 199 -9.19 -17.70 -4.02
N ARG A 200 -7.86 -17.87 -4.04
CA ARG A 200 -7.21 -19.14 -3.72
C ARG A 200 -7.47 -19.56 -2.28
N ARG A 201 -7.29 -18.67 -1.29
CA ARG A 201 -7.45 -19.03 0.12
C ARG A 201 -8.90 -19.28 0.51
N LEU A 202 -9.85 -18.55 -0.06
CA LEU A 202 -11.27 -18.79 0.19
C LEU A 202 -11.81 -20.03 -0.56
N SER A 203 -11.10 -20.55 -1.56
CA SER A 203 -11.52 -21.74 -2.33
C SER A 203 -10.85 -23.05 -1.90
N LEU A 204 -9.62 -23.00 -1.38
CA LEU A 204 -8.81 -24.19 -1.06
C LEU A 204 -8.97 -24.74 0.37
N GLN A 205 -9.62 -24.01 1.28
CA GLN A 205 -9.59 -24.32 2.72
C GLN A 205 -10.70 -25.32 3.11
N ASP A 206 -10.42 -26.63 3.08
CA ASP A 206 -11.35 -27.67 3.60
C ASP A 206 -11.66 -27.51 5.11
N GLU A 207 -10.83 -26.74 5.83
CA GLU A 207 -10.95 -26.44 7.27
C GLU A 207 -11.26 -24.96 7.58
N PHE A 208 -11.63 -24.68 8.84
CA PHE A 208 -11.98 -23.36 9.38
C PHE A 208 -10.76 -22.43 9.57
N VAL A 209 -9.98 -22.19 8.53
CA VAL A 209 -8.80 -21.33 8.65
C VAL A 209 -9.22 -19.85 8.61
N PRO A 210 -8.89 -19.06 9.65
CA PRO A 210 -9.13 -17.62 9.66
C PRO A 210 -8.38 -16.93 8.52
N ILE A 211 -9.04 -15.97 7.88
CA ILE A 211 -8.40 -15.04 6.96
C ILE A 211 -8.63 -13.63 7.48
N ALA A 212 -7.56 -12.84 7.53
CA ALA A 212 -7.63 -11.44 7.94
C ALA A 212 -7.10 -10.51 6.85
N ALA A 213 -7.66 -9.31 6.85
CA ALA A 213 -7.28 -8.21 5.98
C ALA A 213 -7.00 -6.97 6.85
N VAL A 214 -5.85 -6.34 6.64
CA VAL A 214 -5.48 -5.06 7.25
C VAL A 214 -5.29 -4.05 6.13
N LEU A 215 -6.18 -3.06 6.07
CA LEU A 215 -6.12 -1.97 5.10
C LEU A 215 -5.37 -0.79 5.71
N CYS A 216 -4.43 -0.22 4.96
CA CYS A 216 -3.61 0.90 5.38
C CYS A 216 -3.68 2.02 4.34
N ASP A 217 -3.70 3.27 4.78
CA ASP A 217 -3.69 4.47 3.95
C ASP A 217 -2.71 5.49 4.50
N ILE A 218 -1.87 6.06 3.64
CA ILE A 218 -0.92 7.10 4.02
C ILE A 218 -1.66 8.43 4.21
N ASN A 219 -1.60 9.00 5.40
CA ASN A 219 -2.24 10.29 5.65
C ASN A 219 -1.53 11.42 4.87
N GLY A 220 -2.29 12.23 4.13
CA GLY A 220 -1.78 13.48 3.56
C GLY A 220 -0.77 13.33 2.41
N LEU A 221 -0.67 12.17 1.76
CA LEU A 221 0.28 11.94 0.66
C LEU A 221 0.15 13.00 -0.46
N LYS A 222 -1.08 13.41 -0.78
CA LYS A 222 -1.32 14.48 -1.76
C LYS A 222 -0.64 15.80 -1.37
N GLY A 223 -0.76 16.23 -0.11
CA GLY A 223 -0.12 17.46 0.36
C GLY A 223 1.40 17.41 0.31
N ILE A 224 1.98 16.23 0.55
CA ILE A 224 3.43 15.98 0.41
C ILE A 224 3.83 16.09 -1.07
N ASN A 225 3.09 15.44 -1.97
CA ASN A 225 3.33 15.54 -3.42
C ASN A 225 3.24 16.97 -3.92
N ASP A 226 2.23 17.72 -3.49
CA ASP A 226 2.00 19.11 -3.92
C ASP A 226 3.09 20.05 -3.38
N SER A 227 3.65 19.78 -2.19
CA SER A 227 4.64 20.64 -1.53
C SER A 227 6.10 20.29 -1.86
N LEU A 228 6.41 19.00 -1.98
CA LEU A 228 7.79 18.48 -2.11
C LEU A 228 8.04 17.75 -3.44
N GLY A 229 7.00 17.61 -4.27
CA GLY A 229 7.06 16.93 -5.56
C GLY A 229 6.85 15.42 -5.46
N HIS A 230 6.52 14.81 -6.59
CA HIS A 230 6.19 13.39 -6.69
C HIS A 230 7.31 12.45 -6.24
N THR A 231 8.58 12.83 -6.43
CA THR A 231 9.72 12.01 -5.98
C THR A 231 9.70 11.78 -4.46
N ALA A 232 9.33 12.80 -3.67
CA ALA A 232 9.23 12.67 -2.23
C ALA A 232 8.07 11.74 -1.81
N GLY A 233 6.93 11.80 -2.52
CA GLY A 233 5.83 10.85 -2.31
C GLY A 233 6.20 9.42 -2.71
N ASP A 234 6.92 9.24 -3.82
CA ASP A 234 7.42 7.94 -4.26
C ASP A 234 8.37 7.31 -3.23
N ASP A 235 9.27 8.11 -2.65
CA ASP A 235 10.18 7.67 -1.59
C ASP A 235 9.41 7.28 -0.31
N LEU A 236 8.38 8.05 0.05
CA LEU A 236 7.50 7.72 1.17
C LEU A 236 6.74 6.40 0.92
N LEU A 237 6.23 6.18 -0.29
CA LEU A 237 5.55 4.94 -0.67
C LEU A 237 6.47 3.72 -0.55
N ARG A 238 7.73 3.83 -1.01
CA ARG A 238 8.74 2.76 -0.86
C ARG A 238 9.08 2.49 0.61
N LEU A 239 9.21 3.55 1.40
CA LEU A 239 9.50 3.43 2.83
C LEU A 239 8.36 2.73 3.58
N VAL A 240 7.12 3.13 3.32
CA VAL A 240 5.93 2.48 3.90
C VAL A 240 5.87 1.02 3.49
N ALA A 241 6.11 0.70 2.22
CA ALA A 241 6.15 -0.68 1.76
C ALA A 241 7.13 -1.55 2.57
N GLY A 242 8.34 -1.04 2.84
CA GLY A 242 9.31 -1.72 3.70
C GLY A 242 8.79 -1.97 5.12
N TYR A 243 8.19 -0.95 5.75
CA TYR A 243 7.60 -1.11 7.09
C TYR A 243 6.46 -2.13 7.13
N LEU A 244 5.59 -2.14 6.11
CA LEU A 244 4.49 -3.10 6.03
C LEU A 244 5.01 -4.54 5.92
N THR A 245 6.06 -4.77 5.12
CA THR A 245 6.69 -6.08 4.99
C THR A 245 7.31 -6.55 6.30
N THR A 246 8.05 -5.69 7.00
CA THR A 246 8.64 -6.04 8.32
C THR A 246 7.57 -6.28 9.38
N ALA A 247 6.44 -5.58 9.35
CA ALA A 247 5.39 -5.74 10.37
C ALA A 247 4.77 -7.14 10.44
N VAL A 248 4.91 -7.93 9.36
CA VAL A 248 4.33 -9.27 9.19
C VAL A 248 5.37 -10.35 8.90
N GLU A 249 6.67 -10.07 9.09
CA GLU A 249 7.75 -11.01 8.75
C GLU A 249 7.72 -12.31 9.56
N ASP A 250 7.19 -12.25 10.79
CA ASP A 250 7.07 -13.39 11.70
C ASP A 250 5.83 -14.27 11.44
N LEU A 251 4.99 -13.91 10.46
CA LEU A 251 3.75 -14.61 10.16
C LEU A 251 3.91 -15.52 8.93
N ASP A 252 3.37 -16.72 9.04
CA ASP A 252 3.29 -17.65 7.91
C ASP A 252 2.12 -17.26 6.96
N ASP A 253 2.28 -17.52 5.66
CA ASP A 253 1.27 -17.28 4.60
C ASP A 253 0.64 -15.87 4.60
N VAL A 254 1.48 -14.86 4.34
CA VAL A 254 1.08 -13.45 4.23
C VAL A 254 1.34 -12.89 2.84
N LEU A 255 0.47 -11.99 2.38
CA LEU A 255 0.66 -11.14 1.21
C LEU A 255 0.54 -9.67 1.61
N VAL A 256 1.54 -8.87 1.27
CA VAL A 256 1.49 -7.40 1.34
C VAL A 256 1.33 -6.86 -0.07
N ALA A 257 0.32 -6.01 -0.29
CA ALA A 257 -0.01 -5.46 -1.59
C ALA A 257 -0.31 -3.96 -1.55
N ARG A 258 0.01 -3.26 -2.63
CA ARG A 258 -0.47 -1.89 -2.88
C ARG A 258 -1.69 -1.95 -3.81
N LEU A 259 -2.79 -1.36 -3.37
CA LEU A 259 -4.05 -1.37 -4.13
C LEU A 259 -4.14 -0.23 -5.13
N GLY A 260 -3.42 0.86 -4.89
CA GLY A 260 -3.34 2.07 -5.72
C GLY A 260 -3.06 3.30 -4.84
N GLY A 261 -2.62 4.42 -5.43
CA GLY A 261 -2.43 5.67 -4.69
C GLY A 261 -1.58 5.51 -3.42
N ASP A 262 -2.17 5.82 -2.28
CA ASP A 262 -1.70 5.71 -0.90
C ASP A 262 -2.19 4.46 -0.16
N GLU A 263 -2.97 3.58 -0.81
CA GLU A 263 -3.63 2.43 -0.20
C GLU A 263 -2.83 1.13 -0.28
N PHE A 264 -2.68 0.47 0.86
CA PHE A 264 -2.04 -0.82 1.01
C PHE A 264 -2.97 -1.82 1.71
N LEU A 265 -2.73 -3.10 1.45
CA LEU A 265 -3.50 -4.21 1.99
C LEU A 265 -2.55 -5.33 2.41
N LEU A 266 -2.71 -5.80 3.64
CA LEU A 266 -2.05 -6.98 4.15
C LEU A 266 -3.11 -8.08 4.29
N LEU A 267 -2.82 -9.23 3.72
CA LEU A 267 -3.67 -10.42 3.73
C LEU A 267 -2.91 -11.53 4.42
N MET A 268 -3.54 -12.19 5.38
CA MET A 268 -2.90 -13.20 6.20
C MET A 268 -3.90 -14.32 6.49
N SER A 269 -3.43 -15.55 6.47
CA SER A 269 -4.25 -16.73 6.80
C SER A 269 -3.68 -17.47 8.00
N ASP A 270 -4.54 -18.23 8.67
CA ASP A 270 -4.19 -19.00 9.87
C ASP A 270 -3.67 -18.15 11.03
N VAL A 271 -4.15 -16.91 11.10
CA VAL A 271 -3.80 -15.97 12.17
C VAL A 271 -4.88 -15.90 13.24
N GLU A 272 -4.47 -15.66 14.47
CA GLU A 272 -5.38 -15.36 15.56
C GLU A 272 -5.65 -13.86 15.69
N ARG A 273 -6.70 -13.52 16.46
CA ARG A 273 -7.07 -12.13 16.70
C ARG A 273 -5.92 -11.32 17.33
N HIS A 274 -5.08 -11.95 18.15
CA HIS A 274 -3.98 -11.26 18.81
C HIS A 274 -2.86 -10.87 17.83
N ASP A 275 -2.60 -11.68 16.80
CA ASP A 275 -1.65 -11.37 15.73
C ASP A 275 -2.12 -10.15 14.91
N ILE A 276 -3.40 -10.16 14.53
CA ILE A 276 -4.03 -9.06 13.78
C ILE A 276 -3.92 -7.74 14.55
N VAL A 277 -4.24 -7.76 15.85
CA VAL A 277 -4.16 -6.58 16.71
C VAL A 277 -2.71 -6.12 16.91
N ALA A 278 -1.75 -7.04 16.99
CA ALA A 278 -0.33 -6.69 17.09
C ALA A 278 0.15 -5.99 15.81
N VAL A 279 -0.22 -6.49 14.63
CA VAL A 279 0.09 -5.86 13.33
C VAL A 279 -0.59 -4.50 13.24
N GLU A 280 -1.89 -4.40 13.52
CA GLU A 280 -2.64 -3.15 13.50
C GLU A 280 -2.00 -2.09 14.40
N LYS A 281 -1.61 -2.47 15.62
CA LYS A 281 -0.96 -1.55 16.57
C LYS A 281 0.42 -1.11 16.09
N ARG A 282 1.27 -2.04 15.64
CA ARG A 282 2.61 -1.71 15.09
C ARG A 282 2.50 -0.68 13.97
N LEU A 283 1.52 -0.86 13.08
CA LEU A 283 1.31 0.01 11.93
C LEU A 283 0.68 1.36 12.31
N ALA A 284 -0.25 1.37 13.28
CA ALA A 284 -0.88 2.60 13.78
C ALA A 284 0.13 3.51 14.51
N ASP A 285 1.09 2.91 15.23
CA ASP A 285 2.12 3.60 16.00
C ASP A 285 3.33 4.04 15.13
N LEU A 286 3.34 3.76 13.83
CA LEU A 286 4.40 4.22 12.92
C LEU A 286 4.39 5.74 12.79
N ASP A 287 5.52 6.35 13.10
CA ASP A 287 5.83 7.75 12.81
C ASP A 287 6.62 7.81 11.50
N LEU A 288 6.00 8.37 10.47
CA LEU A 288 6.57 8.45 9.12
C LEU A 288 7.18 9.84 8.88
N PRO A 289 8.14 9.97 7.95
CA PRO A 289 8.68 11.27 7.57
C PRO A 289 7.59 12.29 7.24
N HIS A 290 7.88 13.57 7.48
CA HIS A 290 6.94 14.67 7.31
C HIS A 290 5.79 14.71 8.33
N ASN A 291 5.99 14.10 9.51
CA ASN A 291 5.02 14.03 10.61
C ASN A 291 3.68 13.43 10.16
N THR A 292 3.75 12.39 9.31
CA THR A 292 2.57 11.64 8.87
C THR A 292 2.53 10.28 9.56
N GLY A 293 1.41 9.57 9.39
CA GLY A 293 1.23 8.22 9.88
C GLY A 293 0.27 7.45 9.00
N LEU A 294 -0.04 6.22 9.38
CA LEU A 294 -0.98 5.37 8.65
C LEU A 294 -2.37 5.40 9.30
N ALA A 295 -3.40 5.54 8.48
CA ALA A 295 -4.74 5.13 8.85
C ALA A 295 -4.85 3.62 8.60
N VAL A 296 -5.14 2.85 9.64
CA VAL A 296 -5.12 1.39 9.64
C VAL A 296 -6.47 0.85 10.07
N GLY A 297 -6.96 -0.20 9.41
CA GLY A 297 -8.18 -0.91 9.81
C GLY A 297 -8.10 -2.38 9.49
N ALA A 298 -8.45 -3.21 10.47
CA ALA A 298 -8.40 -4.66 10.35
C ALA A 298 -9.79 -5.30 10.37
N ALA A 299 -9.95 -6.37 9.60
CA ALA A 299 -11.10 -7.28 9.68
C ALA A 299 -10.65 -8.73 9.50
N SER A 300 -11.44 -9.66 10.02
CA SER A 300 -11.19 -11.10 9.89
C SER A 300 -12.47 -11.86 9.62
N THR A 301 -12.39 -12.92 8.84
CA THR A 301 -13.50 -13.84 8.56
C THR A 301 -13.06 -15.29 8.69
N ARG A 302 -14.03 -16.16 8.98
CA ARG A 302 -13.89 -17.62 8.92
C ARG A 302 -14.87 -18.12 7.87
N HIS A 303 -14.45 -18.09 6.60
CA HIS A 303 -15.29 -18.52 5.49
C HIS A 303 -15.27 -20.04 5.33
N ARG A 304 -16.38 -20.64 4.89
CA ARG A 304 -16.49 -22.08 4.64
C ARG A 304 -16.73 -22.32 3.14
N PRO A 305 -15.95 -23.18 2.46
CA PRO A 305 -16.04 -23.38 1.00
C PRO A 305 -17.40 -23.88 0.48
N HIS A 306 -18.26 -24.36 1.38
CA HIS A 306 -19.60 -24.89 1.08
C HIS A 306 -20.75 -24.03 1.63
N SER A 307 -20.48 -22.78 1.98
CA SER A 307 -21.55 -21.83 2.28
C SER A 307 -22.32 -21.45 1.00
N ASN A 308 -23.59 -21.07 1.11
CA ASN A 308 -24.37 -20.54 -0.03
C ASN A 308 -23.83 -19.20 -0.56
N GLU A 309 -22.81 -18.64 0.08
CA GLU A 309 -22.18 -17.38 -0.27
C GLU A 309 -20.98 -17.64 -1.20
N SER A 310 -20.93 -16.93 -2.33
CA SER A 310 -19.79 -17.07 -3.25
C SER A 310 -18.50 -16.54 -2.62
N THR A 311 -17.36 -17.17 -2.93
CA THR A 311 -16.01 -16.72 -2.55
C THR A 311 -15.79 -15.22 -2.81
N LYS A 312 -16.29 -14.72 -3.95
CA LYS A 312 -16.19 -13.29 -4.32
C LYS A 312 -16.99 -12.38 -3.38
N THR A 313 -18.13 -12.84 -2.88
CA THR A 313 -18.92 -12.09 -1.90
C THR A 313 -18.21 -12.03 -0.56
N ALA A 314 -17.67 -13.16 -0.09
CA ALA A 314 -16.91 -13.23 1.16
C ALA A 314 -15.67 -12.32 1.15
N ALA A 315 -14.89 -12.34 0.06
CA ALA A 315 -13.74 -11.46 -0.13
C ALA A 315 -14.14 -9.97 -0.06
N ARG A 316 -15.21 -9.58 -0.78
CA ARG A 316 -15.71 -8.20 -0.76
C ARG A 316 -16.22 -7.78 0.62
N SER A 317 -16.91 -8.65 1.33
CA SER A 317 -17.39 -8.38 2.68
C SER A 317 -16.23 -8.17 3.67
N LEU A 318 -15.18 -8.99 3.58
CA LEU A 318 -13.97 -8.84 4.39
C LEU A 318 -13.29 -7.50 4.14
N LEU A 319 -13.04 -7.15 2.87
CA LEU A 319 -12.40 -5.89 2.50
C LEU A 319 -13.24 -4.67 2.91
N ARG A 320 -14.58 -4.74 2.77
CA ARG A 320 -15.48 -3.67 3.22
C ARG A 320 -15.43 -3.43 4.73
N LEU A 321 -15.29 -4.50 5.53
CA LEU A 321 -15.18 -4.36 6.98
C LEU A 321 -13.84 -3.74 7.39
N ALA A 322 -12.75 -4.10 6.70
CA ALA A 322 -11.42 -3.51 6.94
C ALA A 322 -11.40 -2.02 6.56
N ASP A 323 -11.97 -1.68 5.40
CA ASP A 323 -12.15 -0.30 4.93
C ASP A 323 -12.96 0.56 5.92
N ALA A 324 -14.10 0.06 6.39
CA ALA A 324 -14.89 0.76 7.41
C ALA A 324 -14.16 0.91 8.76
N ALA A 325 -13.24 0.01 9.10
CA ALA A 325 -12.38 0.16 10.28
C ALA A 325 -11.29 1.23 10.05
N GLN A 326 -10.67 1.24 8.87
CA GLN A 326 -9.61 2.18 8.49
C GLN A 326 -10.16 3.61 8.41
N TYR A 327 -11.35 3.77 7.83
CA TYR A 327 -12.05 5.05 7.80
C TYR A 327 -12.33 5.60 9.22
N ARG A 328 -12.80 4.75 10.14
CA ARG A 328 -13.02 5.14 11.56
C ARG A 328 -11.73 5.59 12.23
N HIS A 329 -10.61 4.90 11.98
CA HIS A 329 -9.31 5.30 12.52
C HIS A 329 -8.87 6.67 11.99
N LYS A 330 -9.08 6.94 10.69
CA LYS A 330 -8.79 8.24 10.07
C LYS A 330 -9.58 9.37 10.72
N GLN A 331 -10.86 9.14 11.04
CA GLN A 331 -11.71 10.11 11.75
C GLN A 331 -11.19 10.42 13.16
N THR A 332 -10.90 9.39 13.97
CA THR A 332 -10.41 9.59 15.35
C THR A 332 -9.09 10.35 15.40
N ARG A 333 -8.16 10.08 14.46
CA ARG A 333 -6.89 10.81 14.36
C ARG A 333 -7.06 12.25 13.93
N ARG A 334 -7.99 12.54 13.01
CA ARG A 334 -8.28 13.91 12.58
C ARG A 334 -8.81 14.76 13.73
N VAL A 335 -9.75 14.22 14.52
CA VAL A 335 -10.24 14.86 15.76
C VAL A 335 -9.10 15.07 16.77
N SER A 336 -8.21 14.08 16.93
CA SER A 336 -7.07 14.18 17.86
C SER A 336 -6.04 15.23 17.43
N HIS A 337 -5.77 15.35 16.12
CA HIS A 337 -4.86 16.35 15.55
C HIS A 337 -5.46 17.76 15.61
N GLU A 338 -6.75 17.91 15.33
CA GLU A 338 -7.49 19.17 15.51
C GLU A 338 -7.47 19.59 17.00
N MET A 339 -7.60 18.64 17.93
CA MET A 339 -7.49 18.90 19.37
C MET A 339 -6.07 19.29 19.82
N LEU A 340 -5.02 18.73 19.19
CA LEU A 340 -3.61 19.13 19.40
C LEU A 340 -3.30 20.54 18.87
N LEU A 341 -3.98 21.00 17.82
CA LEU A 341 -3.88 22.37 17.31
C LEU A 341 -4.55 23.40 18.24
N ILE A 342 -5.53 22.96 19.03
CA ILE A 342 -6.29 23.80 19.99
C ILE A 342 -5.60 23.89 21.36
N ALA A 343 -4.84 22.86 21.77
CA ALA A 343 -4.16 22.83 23.07
C ALA A 343 -3.27 24.08 23.37
N PRO A 344 -2.52 24.65 22.40
CA PRO A 344 -1.78 25.90 22.61
C PRO A 344 -2.69 27.13 22.78
N LEU A 345 -3.87 27.12 22.14
CA LEU A 345 -4.87 28.18 22.25
C LEU A 345 -5.58 28.11 23.62
N GLN A 346 -5.94 26.90 24.08
CA GLN A 346 -6.51 26.65 25.41
C GLN A 346 -5.59 27.06 26.56
N ALA A 347 -4.27 26.83 26.42
CA ALA A 347 -3.28 27.21 27.44
C ALA A 347 -3.13 28.73 27.62
N GLN A 348 -3.59 29.54 26.67
CA GLN A 348 -3.52 30.99 26.68
C GLN A 348 -4.86 31.67 27.04
N LEU A 349 -5.92 30.88 27.21
CA LEU A 349 -7.25 31.40 27.53
C LEU A 349 -7.42 31.59 29.04
N PRO A 350 -8.11 32.65 29.48
CA PRO A 350 -8.56 32.78 30.87
C PRO A 350 -9.37 31.54 31.29
N ALA A 351 -9.32 31.13 32.56
CA ALA A 351 -9.98 29.91 33.06
C ALA A 351 -11.48 29.83 32.72
N GLU A 352 -12.15 30.99 32.67
CA GLU A 352 -13.56 31.11 32.26
C GLU A 352 -13.79 30.67 30.82
N ALA A 353 -12.87 30.98 29.89
CA ALA A 353 -12.96 30.64 28.47
C ALA A 353 -12.61 29.17 28.16
N ALA A 354 -11.82 28.52 29.02
CA ALA A 354 -11.48 27.09 28.89
C ALA A 354 -12.69 26.18 29.17
N HIS A 355 -13.47 26.50 30.20
CA HIS A 355 -14.70 25.76 30.51
C HIS A 355 -15.73 25.81 29.36
N VAL A 356 -15.81 26.93 28.64
CA VAL A 356 -16.70 27.06 27.47
C VAL A 356 -16.30 26.12 26.34
N VAL A 357 -14.99 25.97 26.10
CA VAL A 357 -14.50 25.06 25.07
C VAL A 357 -14.82 23.62 25.47
N ASP A 358 -14.60 23.23 26.72
CA ASP A 358 -14.91 21.88 27.20
C ASP A 358 -16.41 21.56 27.12
N ASP A 359 -17.28 22.50 27.50
CA ASP A 359 -18.74 22.33 27.42
C ASP A 359 -19.21 22.29 25.96
N GLY A 360 -18.64 23.13 25.09
CA GLY A 360 -18.92 23.11 23.66
C GLY A 360 -18.47 21.81 22.98
N LEU A 361 -17.29 21.30 23.32
CA LEU A 361 -16.79 20.01 22.83
C LEU A 361 -17.67 18.86 23.30
N ARG A 362 -18.05 18.83 24.58
CA ARG A 362 -18.98 17.81 25.12
C ARG A 362 -20.32 17.84 24.38
N ALA A 363 -20.86 19.03 24.12
CA ALA A 363 -22.11 19.18 23.38
C ALA A 363 -22.01 18.71 21.92
N LEU A 364 -20.84 18.84 21.29
CA LEU A 364 -20.57 18.31 19.96
C LEU A 364 -20.38 16.79 19.97
N ASP A 365 -19.73 16.23 21.00
CA ASP A 365 -19.52 14.78 21.17
C ASP A 365 -20.81 14.01 21.47
N GLU A 366 -21.79 14.65 22.12
CA GLU A 366 -23.12 14.09 22.38
C GLU A 366 -24.04 14.13 21.14
N ALA A 367 -23.59 14.71 20.02
CA ALA A 367 -24.37 14.91 18.80
C ALA A 367 -23.84 14.21 17.52
N PRO A 368 -23.37 12.95 17.54
CA PRO A 368 -22.91 12.28 16.32
C PRO A 368 -24.09 12.01 15.38
N GLY A 369 -23.97 12.43 14.11
CA GLY A 369 -24.99 12.22 13.06
C GLY A 369 -26.14 13.23 13.06
N GLN A 370 -26.07 14.31 13.86
CA GLN A 370 -27.02 15.41 13.83
C GLN A 370 -26.71 16.41 12.70
N SER A 371 -27.69 17.19 12.27
CA SER A 371 -27.51 18.20 11.21
C SER A 371 -26.54 19.30 11.62
N MET A 372 -25.91 19.96 10.64
CA MET A 372 -24.99 21.08 10.90
C MET A 372 -25.64 22.19 11.75
N LEU A 373 -26.91 22.50 11.45
CA LEU A 373 -27.70 23.46 12.22
C LEU A 373 -27.75 23.09 13.70
N PHE A 374 -28.03 21.82 14.02
CA PHE A 374 -28.10 21.36 15.41
C PHE A 374 -26.76 21.48 16.14
N ARG A 375 -25.66 21.15 15.45
CA ARG A 375 -24.30 21.27 16.01
C ARG A 375 -23.94 22.72 16.32
N LEU A 376 -24.24 23.65 15.42
CA LEU A 376 -23.98 25.07 15.64
C LEU A 376 -24.91 25.65 16.72
N GLN A 377 -26.16 25.21 16.81
CA GLN A 377 -27.03 25.55 17.94
C GLN A 377 -26.45 25.08 19.28
N ALA A 378 -25.85 23.89 19.33
CA ALA A 378 -25.19 23.38 20.53
C ALA A 378 -23.99 24.26 20.95
N VAL A 379 -23.15 24.66 19.99
CA VAL A 379 -22.06 25.64 20.22
C VAL A 379 -22.62 26.96 20.75
N CYS A 380 -23.66 27.51 20.11
CA CYS A 380 -24.29 28.75 20.54
C CYS A 380 -24.81 28.66 21.97
N ASN A 381 -25.47 27.57 22.33
CA ASN A 381 -25.99 27.37 23.68
C ASN A 381 -24.89 27.29 24.74
N ALA A 382 -23.79 26.59 24.44
CA ALA A 382 -22.65 26.49 25.34
C ALA A 382 -22.01 27.86 25.58
N VAL A 383 -21.76 28.64 24.52
CA VAL A 383 -21.13 29.97 24.63
C VAL A 383 -22.10 30.99 25.24
N ALA A 384 -23.38 30.96 24.86
CA ALA A 384 -24.38 31.91 25.32
C ALA A 384 -24.68 31.80 26.82
N HIS A 385 -24.59 30.59 27.38
CA HIS A 385 -24.79 30.38 28.82
C HIS A 385 -23.67 31.02 29.64
N THR A 386 -22.41 30.88 29.20
CA THR A 386 -21.26 31.35 29.99
C THR A 386 -21.03 32.85 29.88
N TYR A 387 -21.21 33.44 28.70
CA TYR A 387 -20.97 34.87 28.46
C TYR A 387 -22.21 35.75 28.63
N ASP A 388 -23.31 35.17 29.11
CA ASP A 388 -24.61 35.81 29.32
C ASP A 388 -25.15 36.52 28.06
N VAL A 389 -25.06 35.85 26.91
CA VAL A 389 -25.46 36.43 25.61
C VAL A 389 -26.98 36.63 25.56
N ALA A 390 -27.45 37.78 25.07
CA ALA A 390 -28.88 38.10 25.01
C ALA A 390 -29.62 37.33 23.89
N SER A 391 -28.96 37.13 22.75
CA SER A 391 -29.52 36.39 21.61
C SER A 391 -28.41 35.78 20.74
N TRP A 392 -28.70 34.70 20.04
CA TRP A 392 -27.76 34.12 19.07
C TRP A 392 -28.47 33.62 17.82
N TRP A 393 -27.77 33.71 16.70
CA TRP A 393 -28.27 33.40 15.36
C TRP A 393 -27.34 32.40 14.68
N VAL A 394 -27.93 31.49 13.90
CA VAL A 394 -27.20 30.55 13.03
C VAL A 394 -27.72 30.71 11.60
N SER A 395 -26.79 30.98 10.69
CA SER A 395 -27.08 31.30 9.29
C SER A 395 -26.15 30.51 8.36
N CYS A 396 -26.57 30.30 7.12
CA CYS A 396 -25.71 29.75 6.08
C CYS A 396 -25.86 30.47 4.75
N THR A 397 -24.84 30.41 3.91
CA THR A 397 -24.90 31.06 2.60
C THR A 397 -25.75 30.27 1.62
N THR A 398 -26.59 30.97 0.85
CA THR A 398 -27.37 30.42 -0.26
C THR A 398 -27.06 31.18 -1.57
N LYS A 399 -27.60 30.68 -2.70
CA LYS A 399 -27.47 31.30 -4.04
C LYS A 399 -26.02 31.63 -4.42
N ASN A 400 -25.13 30.63 -4.31
CA ASN A 400 -23.69 30.72 -4.59
C ASN A 400 -22.96 31.77 -3.74
N GLY A 401 -23.19 31.77 -2.42
CA GLY A 401 -22.47 32.66 -1.49
C GLY A 401 -23.00 34.11 -1.46
N LYS A 402 -24.05 34.44 -2.22
CA LYS A 402 -24.54 35.82 -2.34
C LYS A 402 -25.50 36.23 -1.23
N LEU A 403 -26.32 35.30 -0.77
CA LEU A 403 -27.28 35.55 0.29
C LEU A 403 -26.89 34.78 1.54
N LEU A 404 -27.23 35.34 2.69
CA LEU A 404 -27.11 34.71 4.00
C LEU A 404 -28.51 34.42 4.52
N ASP A 405 -28.88 33.15 4.61
CA ASP A 405 -30.19 32.70 5.11
C ASP A 405 -30.10 32.36 6.60
N VAL A 406 -30.95 33.00 7.41
CA VAL A 406 -31.01 32.78 8.87
C VAL A 406 -31.87 31.57 9.16
N LEU A 407 -31.24 30.50 9.64
CA LEU A 407 -31.88 29.21 9.90
C LEU A 407 -32.41 29.09 11.33
N SER A 408 -31.76 29.74 12.29
CA SER A 408 -32.20 29.75 13.69
C SER A 408 -31.88 31.08 14.34
N CYS A 409 -32.83 31.59 15.11
CA CYS A 409 -32.68 32.76 15.96
C CYS A 409 -33.29 32.44 17.31
N VAL A 410 -32.51 32.64 18.38
CA VAL A 410 -32.96 32.44 19.75
C VAL A 410 -32.69 33.70 20.54
N VAL A 411 -33.74 34.21 21.19
CA VAL A 411 -33.65 35.29 22.17
C VAL A 411 -33.84 34.67 23.55
N ARG A 412 -32.92 34.92 24.47
CA ARG A 412 -33.02 34.35 25.81
C ARG A 412 -34.21 34.95 26.56
N PRO A 413 -35.00 34.15 27.30
CA PRO A 413 -36.20 34.63 28.01
C PRO A 413 -35.92 35.71 29.06
N ASP A 414 -34.68 35.76 29.55
CA ASP A 414 -34.21 36.69 30.57
C ASP A 414 -33.40 37.86 30.00
N ALA A 415 -33.38 38.04 28.67
CA ALA A 415 -32.85 39.25 28.05
C ALA A 415 -33.63 40.48 28.55
N ARG A 416 -32.91 41.54 28.93
CA ARG A 416 -33.48 42.65 29.73
C ARG A 416 -33.60 43.96 28.96
N GLY A 417 -33.13 44.00 27.72
CA GLY A 417 -33.43 45.07 26.76
C GLY A 417 -34.88 45.01 26.24
N ASP A 418 -35.36 46.12 25.67
CA ASP A 418 -36.63 46.15 24.93
C ASP A 418 -36.46 45.46 23.56
N LEU A 419 -36.38 44.12 23.60
CA LEU A 419 -36.31 43.24 22.43
C LEU A 419 -37.70 42.76 21.99
N SER A 420 -38.76 43.37 22.54
CA SER A 420 -40.16 42.95 22.41
C SER A 420 -40.73 43.13 20.98
N GLY A 421 -40.00 43.81 20.10
CA GLY A 421 -40.34 44.04 18.70
C GLY A 421 -39.59 43.18 17.68
N ILE A 422 -38.73 42.24 18.11
CA ILE A 422 -38.00 41.35 17.20
C ILE A 422 -38.91 40.19 16.79
N GLU A 423 -39.81 40.43 15.84
CA GLU A 423 -40.50 39.36 15.12
C GLU A 423 -39.64 38.94 13.93
N PHE A 424 -38.77 37.95 14.11
CA PHE A 424 -38.12 37.28 12.99
C PHE A 424 -38.44 35.79 12.97
N THR A 425 -38.90 35.33 11.82
CA THR A 425 -39.11 33.92 11.49
C THR A 425 -37.89 33.39 10.73
N SER A 426 -37.44 32.18 11.05
CA SER A 426 -36.47 31.42 10.24
C SER A 426 -36.77 31.53 8.74
N GLY A 427 -35.73 31.74 7.91
CA GLY A 427 -35.87 31.94 6.45
C GLY A 427 -35.70 33.37 5.96
N THR A 428 -35.01 34.21 6.73
CA THR A 428 -34.70 35.60 6.33
C THR A 428 -33.38 35.64 5.59
N GLU A 429 -33.39 36.18 4.37
CA GLU A 429 -32.20 36.32 3.54
C GLU A 429 -31.62 37.76 3.62
N PHE A 430 -30.33 37.88 3.86
CA PHE A 430 -29.56 39.12 3.75
C PHE A 430 -28.60 39.06 2.56
N ASP A 431 -28.39 40.17 1.86
CA ASP A 431 -27.35 40.23 0.84
C ASP A 431 -25.98 40.37 1.53
N VAL A 432 -25.11 39.39 1.36
CA VAL A 432 -23.76 39.37 1.96
C VAL A 432 -22.98 40.61 1.51
N SER A 433 -23.33 41.21 0.36
CA SER A 433 -22.63 42.38 -0.14
C SER A 433 -22.83 43.65 0.69
N ASP A 434 -23.96 43.73 1.42
CA ASP A 434 -24.30 44.85 2.29
C ASP A 434 -23.51 44.83 3.62
N PHE A 435 -22.89 43.69 3.97
CA PHE A 435 -22.22 43.45 5.25
C PHE A 435 -20.76 42.99 5.06
N PRO A 436 -19.81 43.94 4.92
CA PRO A 436 -18.41 43.62 4.65
C PRO A 436 -17.73 42.76 5.72
N ALA A 437 -18.00 43.02 7.01
CA ALA A 437 -17.43 42.26 8.13
C ALA A 437 -17.96 40.82 8.14
N THR A 438 -19.27 40.65 7.93
CA THR A 438 -19.88 39.33 7.77
C THR A 438 -19.29 38.55 6.59
N ARG A 439 -19.08 39.20 5.44
CA ARG A 439 -18.41 38.56 4.29
C ARG A 439 -17.03 38.02 4.67
N GLN A 440 -16.23 38.81 5.38
CA GLN A 440 -14.89 38.39 5.79
C GLN A 440 -14.93 37.23 6.79
N ALA A 441 -15.88 37.23 7.73
CA ALA A 441 -16.00 36.13 8.69
C ALA A 441 -16.40 34.82 8.02
N LEU A 442 -17.23 34.84 6.97
CA LEU A 442 -17.61 33.65 6.21
C LEU A 442 -16.41 32.95 5.53
N GLU A 443 -15.29 33.63 5.33
CA GLU A 443 -14.05 33.07 4.77
C GLU A 443 -13.19 32.30 5.81
N GLY A 444 -13.70 32.07 7.02
CA GLY A 444 -12.99 31.35 8.10
C GLY A 444 -12.45 32.30 9.19
N GLY A 445 -13.22 33.34 9.52
CA GLY A 445 -12.82 34.40 10.44
C GLY A 445 -13.87 34.74 11.49
N SER A 446 -13.58 35.78 12.27
CA SER A 446 -14.48 36.35 13.26
C SER A 446 -14.50 37.87 13.16
N TYR A 447 -15.58 38.50 13.61
CA TYR A 447 -15.65 39.95 13.75
C TYR A 447 -16.41 40.34 15.02
N TYR A 448 -16.09 41.51 15.56
CA TYR A 448 -16.82 42.14 16.65
C TYR A 448 -17.27 43.54 16.23
N ALA A 449 -18.50 43.90 16.57
CA ALA A 449 -19.03 45.24 16.38
C ALA A 449 -19.86 45.68 17.59
N SER A 450 -19.85 46.97 17.89
CA SER A 450 -20.68 47.62 18.90
C SER A 450 -21.26 48.92 18.36
N LEU A 451 -22.23 49.55 19.02
CA LEU A 451 -22.78 50.84 18.56
C LEU A 451 -21.71 51.93 18.29
N THR A 452 -20.52 51.80 18.86
CA THR A 452 -19.40 52.73 18.72
C THR A 452 -18.21 52.21 17.92
N GLU A 453 -18.13 50.90 17.63
CA GLU A 453 -16.95 50.25 17.04
C GLU A 453 -17.34 49.19 15.99
N GLY A 454 -16.51 49.00 14.96
CA GLY A 454 -16.76 48.03 13.90
C GLY A 454 -17.41 48.63 12.64
N ASP A 455 -17.75 47.74 11.70
CA ASP A 455 -18.26 48.09 10.38
C ASP A 455 -19.59 48.88 10.45
N GLU A 456 -19.75 49.88 9.60
CA GLU A 456 -20.91 50.78 9.63
C GLU A 456 -22.23 50.06 9.39
N SER A 457 -22.26 49.06 8.51
CA SER A 457 -23.46 48.25 8.24
C SER A 457 -23.87 47.44 9.46
N GLU A 458 -22.90 46.83 10.15
CA GLU A 458 -23.16 46.06 11.39
C GLU A 458 -23.65 46.97 12.51
N ARG A 459 -23.07 48.18 12.63
CA ARG A 459 -23.52 49.17 13.62
C ARG A 459 -24.93 49.66 13.35
N ALA A 460 -25.26 49.94 12.10
CA ALA A 460 -26.60 50.32 11.69
C ALA A 460 -27.61 49.20 11.95
N PHE A 461 -27.20 47.95 11.73
CA PHE A 461 -28.00 46.77 12.04
C PHE A 461 -28.25 46.63 13.55
N LEU A 462 -27.21 46.68 14.38
CA LEU A 462 -27.32 46.64 15.85
C LEU A 462 -28.29 47.69 16.38
N ALA A 463 -28.12 48.95 15.95
CA ALA A 463 -28.96 50.06 16.37
C ALA A 463 -30.44 49.87 15.97
N ARG A 464 -30.69 49.34 14.76
CA ARG A 464 -32.03 49.03 14.28
C ARG A 464 -32.66 47.86 15.04
N MET A 465 -31.87 46.86 15.41
CA MET A 465 -32.33 45.63 16.06
C MET A 465 -32.38 45.75 17.59
N GLY A 466 -31.90 46.84 18.18
CA GLY A 466 -31.92 47.06 19.63
C GLY A 466 -30.80 46.34 20.39
N TYR A 467 -29.82 45.78 19.68
CA TYR A 467 -28.61 45.21 20.28
C TYR A 467 -27.53 46.28 20.44
N VAL A 468 -26.61 46.07 21.38
CA VAL A 468 -25.50 47.01 21.62
C VAL A 468 -24.15 46.51 21.12
N ALA A 469 -24.00 45.19 20.96
CA ALA A 469 -22.83 44.56 20.38
C ALA A 469 -23.17 43.20 19.74
N THR A 470 -22.33 42.79 18.78
CA THR A 470 -22.32 41.45 18.18
C THR A 470 -20.89 40.91 18.12
N LEU A 471 -20.77 39.60 18.29
CA LEU A 471 -19.58 38.81 17.99
C LEU A 471 -20.00 37.70 17.02
N ALA A 472 -19.35 37.62 15.88
CA ALA A 472 -19.61 36.60 14.88
C ALA A 472 -18.39 35.75 14.60
N ALA A 473 -18.61 34.49 14.26
CA ALA A 473 -17.61 33.59 13.71
C ALA A 473 -18.21 32.80 12.55
N GLY A 474 -17.47 32.73 11.45
CA GLY A 474 -17.86 32.01 10.24
C GLY A 474 -16.84 30.96 9.83
N GLU A 475 -17.30 29.93 9.14
CA GLU A 475 -16.46 28.85 8.66
C GLU A 475 -17.01 28.26 7.34
N PRO A 476 -16.17 28.12 6.29
CA PRO A 476 -16.56 27.48 5.05
C PRO A 476 -16.62 25.95 5.20
N ALA A 477 -17.72 25.34 4.74
CA ALA A 477 -17.86 23.89 4.63
C ALA A 477 -17.31 23.37 3.29
N VAL A 478 -17.14 22.05 3.20
CA VAL A 478 -16.56 21.36 2.02
C VAL A 478 -17.43 21.49 0.77
N ASP A 479 -18.74 21.71 0.93
CA ASP A 479 -19.73 21.82 -0.16
C ASP A 479 -19.92 23.25 -0.68
N GLU A 480 -18.94 24.14 -0.45
CA GLU A 480 -18.97 25.58 -0.78
C GLU A 480 -20.02 26.39 0.00
N THR A 481 -20.76 25.77 0.93
CA THR A 481 -21.65 26.49 1.86
C THR A 481 -20.84 27.07 3.01
N SER A 482 -20.94 28.37 3.26
CA SER A 482 -20.33 28.98 4.45
C SER A 482 -21.36 29.14 5.57
N TRP A 483 -20.97 28.83 6.79
CA TRP A 483 -21.81 28.94 7.98
C TRP A 483 -21.38 30.13 8.83
N LEU A 484 -22.35 30.77 9.47
CA LEU A 484 -22.13 31.90 10.36
C LEU A 484 -22.89 31.70 11.67
N VAL A 485 -22.21 31.95 12.77
CA VAL A 485 -22.79 32.08 14.10
C VAL A 485 -22.60 33.52 14.57
N GLU A 486 -23.68 34.13 15.06
CA GLU A 486 -23.65 35.49 15.59
C GLU A 486 -24.23 35.51 17.01
N LEU A 487 -23.51 36.12 17.94
CA LEU A 487 -23.89 36.29 19.34
C LEU A 487 -24.14 37.77 19.59
N PHE A 488 -25.30 38.12 20.15
CA PHE A 488 -25.72 39.49 20.38
C PHE A 488 -25.84 39.81 21.87
N ALA A 489 -25.35 40.99 22.26
CA ALA A 489 -25.47 41.52 23.61
C ALA A 489 -26.46 42.69 23.67
N ASP A 490 -27.07 42.87 24.85
CA ASP A 490 -27.90 44.02 25.20
C ASP A 490 -27.14 44.97 26.15
N THR A 491 -27.80 46.03 26.61
CA THR A 491 -27.21 47.04 27.49
C THR A 491 -26.68 46.50 28.82
N GLN A 492 -27.06 45.29 29.23
CA GLN A 492 -26.63 44.65 30.47
C GLN A 492 -25.51 43.61 30.24
N THR A 493 -25.40 43.05 29.03
CA THR A 493 -24.52 41.90 28.74
C THR A 493 -23.31 42.23 27.84
N SER A 494 -23.17 43.50 27.43
CA SER A 494 -22.14 43.92 26.46
C SER A 494 -20.68 43.78 26.88
N SER A 495 -20.36 43.84 28.17
CA SER A 495 -18.97 43.96 28.65
C SER A 495 -18.16 42.67 28.56
N SER A 496 -18.79 41.51 28.35
CA SER A 496 -18.15 40.19 28.30
C SER A 496 -18.06 39.59 26.90
N LEU A 497 -18.83 40.11 25.92
CA LEU A 497 -19.05 39.41 24.65
C LEU A 497 -17.77 39.22 23.83
N PHE A 498 -16.89 40.22 23.76
CA PHE A 498 -15.64 40.12 23.01
C PHE A 498 -14.71 39.02 23.53
N ALA A 499 -14.74 38.73 24.83
CA ALA A 499 -13.91 37.70 25.44
C ALA A 499 -14.24 36.28 24.93
N ALA A 500 -15.43 36.08 24.36
CA ALA A 500 -15.85 34.82 23.78
C ALA A 500 -15.24 34.53 22.40
N GLU A 501 -14.61 35.51 21.74
CA GLU A 501 -14.13 35.38 20.36
C GLU A 501 -13.27 34.13 20.12
N PRO A 502 -12.22 33.85 20.92
CA PRO A 502 -11.34 32.71 20.64
C PRO A 502 -12.06 31.38 20.80
N SER A 503 -12.90 31.25 21.84
CA SER A 503 -13.67 30.04 22.13
C SER A 503 -14.73 29.81 21.05
N LEU A 504 -15.44 30.87 20.64
CA LEU A 504 -16.46 30.80 19.60
C LEU A 504 -15.85 30.39 18.26
N ARG A 505 -14.76 31.04 17.83
CA ARG A 505 -14.11 30.72 16.55
C ARG A 505 -13.63 29.27 16.51
N ALA A 506 -13.00 28.80 17.59
CA ALA A 506 -12.54 27.41 17.68
C ALA A 506 -13.71 26.42 17.60
N LEU A 507 -14.78 26.63 18.37
CA LEU A 507 -15.92 25.72 18.40
C LEU A 507 -16.70 25.70 17.09
N VAL A 508 -16.86 26.85 16.42
CA VAL A 508 -17.51 26.92 15.09
C VAL A 508 -16.69 26.17 14.04
N HIS A 509 -15.37 26.36 14.04
CA HIS A 509 -14.47 25.62 13.15
C HIS A 509 -14.64 24.09 13.31
N ILE A 510 -14.60 23.59 14.55
CA ILE A 510 -14.76 22.17 14.86
C ILE A 510 -16.15 21.66 14.47
N ALA A 511 -17.19 22.45 14.75
CA ALA A 511 -18.57 22.08 14.42
C ALA A 511 -18.74 21.90 12.90
N VAL A 512 -18.17 22.80 12.10
CA VAL A 512 -18.30 22.78 10.63
C VAL A 512 -17.40 21.74 9.98
N GLN A 513 -16.11 21.72 10.33
CA GLN A 513 -15.15 20.78 9.72
C GLN A 513 -15.39 19.34 10.17
N GLY A 514 -15.88 19.13 11.39
CA GLY A 514 -16.18 17.81 11.90
C GLY A 514 -17.48 17.19 11.36
N ALA A 515 -18.30 17.90 10.56
CA ALA A 515 -19.58 17.38 10.04
C ALA A 515 -19.54 16.94 8.58
N ALA A 516 -18.42 17.14 7.88
CA ALA A 516 -18.24 16.79 6.47
C ALA A 516 -18.02 15.27 6.24
N GLY A 517 -18.74 14.43 6.98
CA GLY A 517 -18.64 12.96 6.99
C GLY A 517 -19.81 12.26 6.31
#